data_AF-A0AAP8HUN1-F1
#
_entry.id   AF-A0AAP8HUN1-F1
#
_cell.length_a   1.000
_cell.length_b   1.000
_cell.length_c   1.000
_cell.angle_alpha   90.00
_cell.angle_beta   90.00
_cell.angle_gamma   90.00
#
_symmetry.space_group_name_H-M   'P 1'
#
loop_
_entity.id
_entity.type
_entity.pdbx_description
1 polymer ?
#
loop_
_entity_poly.entity_id
_entity_poly.type
_entity_poly.pdbx_seq_one_letter_code
_entity_poly.pdbx_strand_id
1 'polypeptide(L)'
;SVDAVAANQIENRNVSHSWELLGQMPGIQLTETRQGAESGKVSFRAFNGEGYLNAIKTLIDGIPSNVNSGNQRFIDMLFPLDISYIEVVRGTNDPRYGLHNIGGNVNFGTRQGGSYTDARLAYGSYNTRDAQLAVGREANGF
;
A
#
# COMPACT_ATOMS: atom_id res chain seq x y z
N SER A 1 16.84 -3.68 5.23
CA SER A 1 16.38 -2.63 6.18
C SER A 1 14.88 -2.71 6.24
N VAL A 2 14.26 -2.21 7.31
CA VAL A 2 12.81 -2.21 7.48
C VAL A 2 12.40 -0.79 7.83
N ASP A 3 11.44 -0.25 7.09
CA ASP A 3 10.75 0.98 7.48
C ASP A 3 9.26 0.69 7.63
N ALA A 4 8.63 1.33 8.60
CA ALA A 4 7.19 1.27 8.79
C ALA A 4 6.60 2.67 8.88
N VAL A 5 5.45 2.86 8.22
CA VAL A 5 4.61 4.05 8.34
C VAL A 5 3.34 3.62 9.07
N ALA A 6 3.06 4.26 10.21
CA ALA A 6 1.89 3.98 11.03
C ALA A 6 0.66 4.81 10.61
N ALA A 7 -0.53 4.38 11.03
CA ALA A 7 -1.83 4.97 10.69
C ALA A 7 -1.86 6.49 10.89
N ASN A 8 -1.37 6.98 12.04
CA ASN A 8 -1.35 8.40 12.36
C ASN A 8 -0.56 9.25 11.36
N GLN A 9 0.49 8.67 10.75
CA GLN A 9 1.25 9.34 9.70
C GLN A 9 0.49 9.31 8.38
N ILE A 10 -0.20 8.20 8.07
CA ILE A 10 -1.00 7.99 6.84
C ILE A 10 -2.22 8.92 6.82
N GLU A 11 -2.95 9.04 7.93
CA GLU A 11 -4.16 9.86 8.05
C GLU A 11 -3.90 11.32 7.68
N ASN A 12 -2.76 11.86 8.11
CA ASN A 12 -2.35 13.23 7.84
C ASN A 12 -1.78 13.45 6.43
N ARG A 13 -1.63 12.40 5.61
CA ARG A 13 -1.17 12.56 4.22
C ARG A 13 -2.34 12.86 3.30
N ASN A 14 -2.14 13.83 2.42
CA ASN A 14 -3.04 14.09 1.31
C ASN A 14 -2.63 13.26 0.10
N VAL A 15 -3.13 12.03 0.02
CA VAL A 15 -2.94 11.11 -1.10
C VAL A 15 -4.29 10.77 -1.73
N SER A 16 -4.29 10.60 -3.05
CA SER A 16 -5.46 10.13 -3.81
C SER A 16 -5.45 8.61 -3.96
N HIS A 17 -4.27 7.99 -3.93
CA HIS A 17 -4.10 6.55 -4.04
C HIS A 17 -3.13 6.01 -3.00
N SER A 18 -3.36 4.78 -2.54
CA SER A 18 -2.54 4.16 -1.48
C SER A 18 -1.09 3.90 -1.87
N TRP A 19 -0.80 3.68 -3.16
CA TRP A 19 0.60 3.54 -3.62
C TRP A 19 1.38 4.85 -3.50
N GLU A 20 0.74 6.02 -3.49
CA GLU A 20 1.42 7.32 -3.30
C GLU A 20 2.06 7.41 -1.90
N LEU A 21 1.51 6.70 -0.91
CA LEU A 21 2.09 6.63 0.44
C LEU A 21 3.47 5.99 0.41
N LEU A 22 3.71 5.02 -0.48
CA LEU A 22 5.00 4.37 -0.62
C LEU A 22 6.08 5.31 -1.16
N GLY A 23 5.71 6.24 -2.05
CA GLY A 23 6.64 7.24 -2.58
C GLY A 23 7.17 8.22 -1.53
N GLN A 24 6.52 8.29 -0.38
CA GLN A 24 6.95 9.13 0.74
C GLN A 24 7.96 8.42 1.65
N MET A 25 8.19 7.13 1.44
CA MET A 25 9.17 6.36 2.19
C MET A 25 10.57 6.51 1.58
N PRO A 26 11.63 6.52 2.40
CA PRO A 26 12.98 6.79 1.92
C PRO A 26 13.50 5.67 1.01
N GLY A 27 14.09 6.07 -0.12
CA GLY A 27 14.69 5.14 -1.08
C GLY A 27 13.69 4.33 -1.90
N ILE A 28 12.42 4.74 -1.91
CA ILE A 28 11.38 4.25 -2.81
C ILE A 28 11.23 5.21 -3.99
N GLN A 29 11.13 4.65 -5.18
CA GLN A 29 10.74 5.34 -6.39
C GLN A 29 9.40 4.76 -6.87
N LEU A 30 8.54 5.64 -7.36
CA LEU A 30 7.24 5.28 -7.92
C LEU A 30 7.22 5.55 -9.41
N THR A 31 6.71 4.60 -10.16
CA THR A 31 6.33 4.80 -11.55
C THR A 31 4.83 4.97 -11.63
N GLU A 32 4.43 6.19 -11.94
CA GLU A 32 3.04 6.62 -11.97
C GLU A 32 2.53 6.57 -13.41
N THR A 33 1.86 5.49 -13.79
CA THR A 33 1.29 5.38 -15.16
C THR A 33 0.09 6.31 -15.34
N ARG A 34 -0.64 6.65 -14.26
CA ARG A 34 -1.83 7.53 -14.24
C ARG A 34 -2.90 7.15 -15.30
N GLN A 35 -2.97 5.89 -15.68
CA GLN A 35 -3.92 5.38 -16.69
C GLN A 35 -5.28 4.99 -16.09
N GLY A 36 -5.56 5.36 -14.84
CA GLY A 36 -6.84 5.14 -14.14
C GLY A 36 -7.14 3.68 -13.75
N ALA A 37 -6.64 2.70 -14.49
CA ALA A 37 -6.83 1.28 -14.23
C ALA A 37 -5.56 0.54 -13.80
N GLU A 38 -4.44 1.24 -13.64
CA GLU A 38 -3.15 0.66 -13.26
C GLU A 38 -2.57 1.36 -12.03
N SER A 39 -2.14 0.55 -11.07
CA SER A 39 -1.49 1.02 -9.85
C SER A 39 -0.11 1.58 -10.13
N GLY A 40 0.29 2.57 -9.34
CA GLY A 40 1.67 3.01 -9.28
C GLY A 40 2.59 1.84 -8.94
N LYS A 41 3.67 1.67 -9.71
CA LYS A 41 4.61 0.58 -9.52
C LYS A 41 5.76 1.02 -8.64
N VAL A 42 6.05 0.22 -7.63
CA VAL A 42 7.05 0.54 -6.62
C VAL A 42 8.39 -0.04 -7.04
N SER A 43 9.44 0.77 -7.01
CA SER A 43 10.81 0.33 -7.22
C SER A 43 11.71 0.82 -6.07
N PHE A 44 12.68 0.00 -5.67
CA PHE A 44 13.69 0.40 -4.70
C PHE A 44 14.94 -0.43 -4.86
N ARG A 45 16.11 0.16 -4.56
CA ARG A 45 17.43 -0.49 -4.71
C ARG A 45 17.66 -1.06 -6.12
N ALA A 46 17.23 -0.34 -7.16
CA ALA A 46 17.30 -0.75 -8.56
C ALA A 46 16.51 -2.03 -8.92
N PHE A 47 15.62 -2.49 -8.03
CA PHE A 47 14.64 -3.51 -8.35
C PHE A 47 13.34 -2.86 -8.78
N ASN A 48 12.84 -3.30 -9.92
CA ASN A 48 11.67 -2.72 -10.57
C ASN A 48 10.40 -3.43 -10.07
N GLY A 49 9.35 -2.65 -9.87
CA GLY A 49 7.96 -3.15 -9.78
C GLY A 49 7.23 -3.09 -11.12
N GLU A 50 7.94 -2.75 -12.19
CA GLU A 50 7.44 -2.71 -13.56
C GLU A 50 7.74 -4.01 -14.32
N GLY A 51 6.79 -4.43 -15.18
CA GLY A 51 6.93 -5.58 -16.06
C GLY A 51 6.33 -6.87 -15.51
N TYR A 52 6.55 -7.97 -16.24
CA TYR A 52 6.03 -9.32 -15.92
C TYR A 52 6.91 -10.11 -14.93
N LEU A 53 8.09 -9.59 -14.60
CA LEU A 53 9.06 -10.19 -13.67
C LEU A 53 9.42 -9.14 -12.62
N ASN A 54 8.49 -8.90 -11.69
CA ASN A 54 8.72 -7.94 -10.62
C ASN A 54 9.53 -8.57 -9.49
N ALA A 55 10.47 -7.80 -8.96
CA ALA A 55 11.32 -8.26 -7.87
C ALA A 55 10.81 -7.81 -6.49
N ILE A 56 9.66 -7.13 -6.43
CA ILE A 56 9.07 -6.59 -5.20
C ILE A 56 7.71 -7.23 -4.92
N LYS A 57 7.61 -7.89 -3.77
CA LYS A 57 6.41 -8.60 -3.35
C LYS A 57 5.46 -7.64 -2.65
N THR A 58 4.19 -7.69 -3.04
CA THR A 58 3.10 -6.98 -2.38
C THR A 58 2.34 -7.96 -1.50
N LEU A 59 2.16 -7.57 -0.25
CA LEU A 59 1.41 -8.30 0.75
C LEU A 59 0.29 -7.40 1.26
N ILE A 60 -0.89 -7.98 1.44
CA ILE A 60 -2.00 -7.35 2.15
C ILE A 60 -2.27 -8.23 3.36
N ASP A 61 -2.09 -7.68 4.56
CA ASP A 61 -2.17 -8.41 5.83
C ASP A 61 -1.28 -9.66 5.85
N GLY A 62 -0.10 -9.57 5.23
CA GLY A 62 0.84 -10.69 5.10
C GLY A 62 0.48 -11.72 4.02
N ILE A 63 -0.64 -11.57 3.30
CA ILE A 63 -1.07 -12.46 2.23
C ILE A 63 -0.46 -12.00 0.90
N PRO A 64 0.22 -12.88 0.13
CA PRO A 64 0.73 -12.52 -1.20
C PRO A 64 -0.37 -12.04 -2.15
N SER A 65 -0.21 -10.81 -2.65
CA SER A 65 -1.20 -10.13 -3.48
C SER A 65 -0.66 -9.69 -4.84
N ASN A 66 0.55 -10.11 -5.25
CA ASN A 66 0.92 -9.98 -6.66
C ASN A 66 0.11 -10.98 -7.49
N VAL A 67 -0.26 -10.59 -8.71
CA VAL A 67 -0.70 -11.57 -9.71
C VAL A 67 0.50 -12.44 -10.15
N ASN A 68 0.24 -13.49 -10.93
CA ASN A 68 1.26 -14.41 -11.42
C ASN A 68 2.37 -13.72 -12.24
N SER A 69 2.06 -12.61 -12.91
CA SER A 69 3.03 -11.75 -13.62
C SER A 69 3.80 -10.79 -12.70
N GLY A 70 3.65 -10.90 -11.38
CA GLY A 70 4.28 -9.99 -10.43
C GLY A 70 3.60 -8.62 -10.34
N ASN A 71 2.62 -8.30 -11.18
CA ASN A 71 1.95 -7.00 -11.16
C ASN A 71 1.26 -6.74 -9.79
N GLN A 72 1.41 -5.52 -9.28
CA GLN A 72 0.97 -5.05 -7.96
C GLN A 72 -0.45 -4.44 -8.00
N ARG A 73 -1.41 -5.12 -8.64
CA ARG A 73 -2.71 -4.53 -9.02
C ARG A 73 -3.65 -4.24 -7.84
N PHE A 74 -3.51 -4.96 -6.73
CA PHE A 74 -4.43 -4.82 -5.59
C PHE A 74 -4.10 -3.63 -4.67
N ILE A 75 -2.99 -2.91 -4.87
CA ILE A 75 -2.65 -1.73 -4.05
C ILE A 75 -3.70 -0.62 -4.22
N ASP A 76 -4.26 -0.44 -5.42
CA ASP A 76 -5.30 0.57 -5.69
C ASP A 76 -6.64 0.25 -5.01
N MET A 77 -6.86 -0.99 -4.61
CA MET A 77 -8.11 -1.41 -3.94
C MET A 77 -8.10 -1.13 -2.45
N LEU A 78 -6.95 -0.78 -1.88
CA LEU A 78 -6.85 -0.36 -0.49
C LEU A 78 -7.13 1.13 -0.41
N PHE A 79 -8.15 1.53 0.35
CA PHE A 79 -8.36 2.94 0.64
C PHE A 79 -7.37 3.41 1.71
N PRO A 80 -6.82 4.63 1.60
CA PRO A 80 -5.92 5.17 2.63
C PRO A 80 -6.54 5.15 4.03
N LEU A 81 -7.85 5.35 4.15
CA LEU A 81 -8.57 5.32 5.42
C LEU A 81 -8.56 3.93 6.07
N ASP A 82 -8.49 2.85 5.29
CA ASP A 82 -8.52 1.46 5.79
C ASP A 82 -7.13 0.93 6.17
N ILE A 83 -6.05 1.65 5.82
CA ILE A 83 -4.68 1.21 6.08
C ILE A 83 -4.26 1.62 7.49
N SER A 84 -3.88 0.63 8.29
CA SER A 84 -3.34 0.81 9.65
C SER A 84 -1.82 1.00 9.64
N TYR A 85 -1.11 0.30 8.77
CA TYR A 85 0.32 0.51 8.59
C TYR A 85 0.80 0.05 7.22
N ILE A 86 1.94 0.57 6.82
CA ILE A 86 2.69 0.11 5.65
C ILE A 86 4.09 -0.22 6.11
N GLU A 87 4.50 -1.47 5.91
CA GLU A 87 5.85 -1.93 6.19
C GLU A 87 6.57 -2.24 4.89
N VAL A 88 7.81 -1.75 4.76
CA VAL A 88 8.66 -2.03 3.60
C VAL A 88 9.95 -2.69 4.06
N VAL A 89 10.10 -3.95 3.67
CA VAL A 89 11.32 -4.72 3.89
C VAL A 89 12.16 -4.65 2.61
N ARG A 90 13.34 -4.03 2.70
CA ARG A 90 14.26 -3.90 1.57
C ARG A 90 15.41 -4.90 1.64
N GLY A 91 15.67 -5.54 0.51
CA GLY A 91 16.61 -6.65 0.31
C GLY A 91 15.97 -8.01 0.48
N THR A 92 16.74 -9.06 0.20
CA THR A 92 16.38 -10.48 0.39
C THR A 92 16.32 -10.91 1.86
N ASN A 93 15.99 -9.99 2.78
CA ASN A 93 16.04 -10.23 4.22
C ASN A 93 14.85 -11.06 4.71
N ASP A 94 13.84 -11.26 3.89
CA ASP A 94 12.64 -12.01 4.24
C ASP A 94 12.37 -13.10 3.20
N PRO A 95 12.74 -14.37 3.43
CA PRO A 95 12.54 -15.44 2.45
C PRO A 95 11.10 -15.99 2.42
N ARG A 96 10.22 -15.56 3.35
CA ARG A 96 8.94 -16.25 3.62
C ARG A 96 7.94 -16.20 2.46
N TYR A 97 8.04 -15.20 1.59
CA TYR A 97 7.01 -14.92 0.59
C TYR A 97 7.31 -15.42 -0.82
N GLY A 98 8.43 -16.12 -1.03
CA GLY A 98 8.72 -16.83 -2.28
C GLY A 98 8.89 -15.90 -3.50
N LEU A 99 8.22 -16.22 -4.61
CA LEU A 99 8.36 -15.51 -5.89
C LEU A 99 8.12 -14.01 -5.77
N HIS A 100 8.83 -13.23 -6.59
CA HIS A 100 8.75 -11.76 -6.63
C HIS A 100 9.26 -11.05 -5.37
N ASN A 101 10.08 -11.66 -4.52
CA ASN A 101 10.57 -11.09 -3.26
C ASN A 101 12.10 -10.92 -3.21
N ILE A 102 12.73 -10.68 -4.36
CA ILE A 102 14.20 -10.59 -4.50
C ILE A 102 14.70 -9.21 -4.05
N GLY A 103 14.04 -8.16 -4.51
CA GLY A 103 14.29 -6.79 -4.06
C GLY A 103 13.80 -6.57 -2.65
N GLY A 104 12.72 -7.25 -2.25
CA GLY A 104 12.09 -7.19 -0.93
C GLY A 104 10.58 -7.23 -1.04
N ASN A 105 9.89 -6.80 0.03
CA ASN A 105 8.44 -6.77 0.08
C ASN A 105 7.88 -5.46 0.66
N VAL A 106 6.62 -5.22 0.33
CA VAL A 106 5.77 -4.18 0.88
C VAL A 106 4.54 -4.87 1.46
N ASN A 107 4.30 -4.66 2.75
CA ASN A 107 3.14 -5.18 3.46
C ASN A 107 2.22 -4.06 3.88
N PHE A 108 0.98 -4.13 3.42
CA PHE A 108 -0.09 -3.24 3.83
C PHE A 108 -0.92 -3.93 4.91
N GLY A 109 -0.86 -3.41 6.13
CA GLY A 109 -1.74 -3.84 7.20
C GLY A 109 -3.03 -3.04 7.18
N THR A 110 -4.16 -3.71 7.04
CA THR A 110 -5.49 -3.10 7.14
C THR A 110 -5.91 -2.95 8.60
N ARG A 111 -6.89 -2.09 8.87
CA ARG A 111 -7.50 -1.96 10.20
C ARG A 111 -8.20 -3.27 10.57
N GLN A 112 -7.74 -3.92 11.63
CA GLN A 112 -8.36 -5.12 12.19
C GLN A 112 -8.86 -4.83 13.60
N GLY A 113 -10.15 -5.04 13.83
CA GLY A 113 -10.80 -4.79 15.12
C GLY A 113 -10.89 -3.30 15.49
N GLY A 114 -11.22 -3.06 16.75
CA GLY A 114 -11.45 -1.75 17.34
C GLY A 114 -12.83 -1.14 17.06
N SER A 115 -13.14 -0.11 17.85
CA SER A 115 -14.34 0.71 17.67
C SER A 115 -13.96 2.09 17.16
N TYR A 116 -14.27 2.39 15.90
CA TYR A 116 -13.93 3.65 15.24
C TYR A 116 -15.04 4.11 14.29
N THR A 117 -15.07 5.41 14.00
CA THR A 117 -15.99 6.01 13.04
C THR A 117 -15.27 7.21 12.45
N ASP A 118 -14.60 6.95 11.34
CA ASP A 118 -13.75 7.94 10.69
C ASP A 118 -14.33 8.28 9.33
N ALA A 119 -14.26 9.55 8.97
CA ALA A 119 -14.72 10.05 7.69
C ALA A 119 -13.65 10.97 7.09
N ARG A 120 -13.45 10.84 5.78
CA ARG A 120 -12.53 11.66 5.01
C ARG A 120 -13.26 12.25 3.82
N LEU A 121 -13.12 13.56 3.63
CA LEU A 121 -13.65 14.27 2.47
C LEU A 121 -12.48 14.99 1.80
N ALA A 122 -12.36 14.87 0.48
CA ALA A 122 -11.38 15.59 -0.31
C ALA A 122 -12.02 16.26 -1.51
N TYR A 123 -11.51 17.44 -1.85
CA TYR A 123 -11.89 18.22 -3.01
C TYR A 123 -10.63 18.86 -3.60
N GLY A 124 -10.52 18.90 -4.93
CA GLY A 124 -9.33 19.44 -5.58
C GLY A 124 -9.52 19.84 -7.04
N SER A 125 -8.41 20.15 -7.69
CA SER A 125 -8.34 20.50 -9.11
C SER A 125 -8.96 19.43 -10.01
N TYR A 126 -9.35 19.81 -11.23
CA TYR A 126 -9.99 18.91 -12.21
C TYR A 126 -11.33 18.32 -11.72
N ASN A 127 -12.04 19.04 -10.84
CA ASN A 127 -13.31 18.61 -10.24
C ASN A 127 -13.20 17.28 -9.46
N THR A 128 -12.02 16.98 -8.90
CA THR A 128 -11.81 15.83 -8.04
C THR A 128 -12.62 15.99 -6.75
N ARG A 129 -13.40 14.96 -6.42
CA ARG A 129 -14.20 14.84 -5.20
C ARG A 129 -14.07 13.41 -4.69
N ASP A 130 -13.74 13.25 -3.42
CA ASP A 130 -13.62 11.95 -2.78
C ASP A 130 -14.28 11.99 -1.40
N ALA A 131 -14.94 10.89 -1.03
CA ALA A 131 -15.61 10.73 0.25
C ALA A 131 -15.44 9.29 0.73
N GLN A 132 -14.82 9.13 1.89
CA GLN A 132 -14.56 7.83 2.52
C GLN A 132 -15.18 7.83 3.92
N LEU A 133 -15.75 6.70 4.30
CA LEU A 133 -16.34 6.47 5.62
C LEU A 133 -15.92 5.07 6.07
N ALA A 134 -15.28 4.98 7.23
CA ALA A 134 -14.86 3.71 7.82
C ALA A 134 -15.46 3.59 9.23
N VAL A 135 -16.12 2.47 9.50
CA VAL A 135 -16.80 2.21 10.77
C VAL A 135 -16.42 0.82 11.27
N GLY A 136 -15.77 0.78 12.43
CA GLY A 136 -15.53 -0.43 13.20
C GLY A 136 -16.33 -0.41 14.50
N ARG A 137 -16.89 -1.55 14.88
CA ARG A 137 -17.54 -1.78 16.17
C ARG A 137 -17.16 -3.16 16.64
N GLU A 138 -16.46 -3.24 17.76
CA GLU A 138 -16.26 -4.50 18.47
C GLU A 138 -17.37 -4.68 19.49
N ALA A 139 -17.97 -5.86 19.50
CA ALA A 139 -18.96 -6.24 20.50
C ALA A 139 -18.65 -7.65 20.99
N ASN A 140 -18.51 -7.81 22.31
CA ASN A 140 -18.25 -9.09 22.99
C ASN A 140 -16.84 -9.68 22.81
N GLY A 141 -15.82 -8.84 22.56
CA GLY A 141 -14.42 -9.28 22.57
C GLY A 141 -13.96 -10.04 21.32
N PHE A 142 -14.72 -9.95 20.23
CA PHE A 142 -14.39 -10.38 18.88
C PHE A 142 -14.75 -9.29 17.88
#